data_AF-B7JCT9-F1
#
_entry.id   AF-B7JCT9-F1
#
_cell.length_a   1.000
_cell.length_b   1.000
_cell.length_c   1.000
_cell.angle_alpha   90.00
_cell.angle_beta   90.00
_cell.angle_gamma   90.00
#
_symmetry.space_group_name_H-M   'P 1'
#
loop_
_entity.id
_entity.type
_entity.pdbx_description
1 polymer ?
#
loop_
_entity_poly.entity_id
_entity_poly.type
_entity_poly.pdbx_seq_one_letter_code
_entity_poly.pdbx_strand_id
1 'polypeptide(L)'
;MRFYSHELSQATAEQLYLSLRFALAKTFEHDYPFIIDDSFVHFDAVRTNRTIELIKEIAKDRQVIFFTCHAHLLAYFTEKQIIKLTHMRKENEL
;
A
#
# COMPACT_ATOMS: atom_id res chain seq x y z
N MET A 1 -11.82 -3.33 26.33
CA MET A 1 -10.35 -3.36 26.48
C MET A 1 -9.76 -2.23 25.66
N ARG A 2 -8.76 -1.49 26.16
CA ARG A 2 -8.02 -0.46 25.41
C ARG A 2 -6.54 -0.85 25.47
N PHE A 3 -5.82 -0.67 24.37
CA PHE A 3 -4.39 -0.97 24.25
C PHE A 3 -3.65 0.30 23.85
N TYR A 4 -2.45 0.49 24.40
CA TYR A 4 -1.50 1.48 23.91
C TYR A 4 -0.79 0.96 22.66
N SER A 5 -0.28 1.86 21.81
CA SER A 5 0.39 1.49 20.56
C SER A 5 1.59 0.56 20.77
N HIS A 6 2.30 0.70 21.89
CA HIS A 6 3.46 -0.12 22.24
C HIS A 6 3.09 -1.52 22.75
N GLU A 7 1.81 -1.77 23.03
CA GLU A 7 1.30 -3.09 23.42
C GLU A 7 0.82 -3.89 22.19
N LEU A 8 0.78 -3.26 21.01
CA LEU A 8 0.35 -3.90 19.78
C LEU A 8 1.46 -4.77 19.19
N SER A 9 1.06 -5.89 18.58
CA SER A 9 1.98 -6.61 17.69
C SER A 9 2.45 -5.69 16.56
N GLN A 10 3.64 -5.94 16.03
CA GLN A 10 4.22 -5.12 14.96
C GLN A 10 3.26 -4.93 13.78
N ALA A 11 2.66 -6.01 13.28
CA ALA A 11 1.69 -5.94 12.19
C ALA A 11 0.47 -5.08 12.54
N THR A 12 -0.03 -5.15 13.78
CA THR A 12 -1.15 -4.32 14.23
C THR A 12 -0.76 -2.85 14.37
N ALA A 13 0.45 -2.57 14.85
CA ALA A 13 0.98 -1.21 14.92
C ALA A 13 1.14 -0.59 13.51
N GLU A 14 1.64 -1.36 12.54
CA GLU A 14 1.73 -0.95 11.13
C GLU A 14 0.35 -0.65 10.54
N GLN A 15 -0.68 -1.47 10.81
CA GLN A 15 -2.06 -1.21 10.37
C GLN A 15 -2.67 0.04 11.03
N LEU A 16 -2.42 0.26 12.32
CA LEU A 16 -2.87 1.47 13.01
C LEU A 16 -2.23 2.72 12.39
N TYR A 17 -0.92 2.65 12.13
CA TYR A 17 -0.18 3.74 11.53
C TYR A 17 -0.68 4.08 10.11
N LEU A 18 -0.93 3.06 9.28
CA LEU A 18 -1.52 3.21 7.96
C LEU A 18 -2.92 3.87 8.03
N SER A 19 -3.74 3.42 8.98
CA SER A 19 -5.09 3.97 9.19
C SER A 19 -5.05 5.45 9.57
N LEU A 20 -4.10 5.86 10.43
CA LEU A 20 -3.90 7.25 10.79
C LEU A 20 -3.46 8.11 9.59
N ARG A 21 -2.54 7.61 8.76
CA ARG A 21 -2.11 8.29 7.54
C ARG A 21 -3.27 8.50 6.57
N PHE A 22 -4.12 7.49 6.38
CA PHE A 22 -5.30 7.63 5.53
C PHE A 22 -6.33 8.61 6.10
N ALA A 23 -6.59 8.57 7.40
CA ALA A 23 -7.49 9.50 8.06
C ALA A 23 -7.01 10.95 7.91
N LEU A 24 -5.72 11.20 8.16
CA LEU A 24 -5.11 12.52 7.97
C LEU A 24 -5.17 12.96 6.51
N ALA A 25 -4.86 12.06 5.57
CA ALA A 25 -4.89 12.42 4.17
C ALA A 25 -6.29 12.81 3.69
N LYS A 26 -7.35 12.18 4.22
CA LYS A 26 -8.75 12.57 3.95
C LYS A 26 -9.11 13.99 4.44
N THR A 27 -8.33 14.62 5.32
CA THR A 27 -8.63 15.98 5.78
C THR A 27 -8.05 17.07 4.86
N PHE A 28 -7.21 16.73 3.89
CA PHE A 28 -6.72 17.71 2.92
C PHE A 28 -7.77 17.98 1.84
N GLU A 29 -8.00 19.26 1.55
CA GLU A 29 -8.94 19.74 0.51
C GLU A 29 -8.47 19.43 -0.92
N HIS A 30 -7.17 19.17 -1.11
CA HIS A 30 -6.59 18.82 -2.39
C HIS A 30 -6.42 17.31 -2.55
N ASP A 31 -6.75 16.79 -3.73
CA ASP A 31 -6.61 15.38 -4.08
C ASP A 31 -5.17 15.04 -4.48
N TYR A 32 -4.26 15.12 -3.51
CA TYR A 32 -2.91 14.62 -3.70
C TYR A 32 -2.91 13.09 -3.85
N PRO A 33 -2.07 12.54 -4.75
CA PRO A 33 -1.96 11.10 -4.91
C PRO A 33 -1.38 10.46 -3.64
N PHE A 34 -1.90 9.30 -3.29
CA PHE A 34 -1.22 8.43 -2.32
C PHE A 34 -0.09 7.69 -3.01
N ILE A 35 1.12 7.86 -2.49
CA ILE A 35 2.26 7.05 -2.87
C ILE A 35 2.55 6.11 -1.72
N ILE A 36 2.42 4.82 -1.97
CA ILE A 36 2.60 3.77 -0.98
C ILE A 36 3.75 2.90 -1.48
N ASP A 37 4.88 2.94 -0.79
CA ASP A 37 6.01 2.03 -1.00
C ASP A 37 5.99 1.01 0.11
N ASP A 38 5.60 -0.22 -0.23
CA ASP A 38 5.19 -1.19 0.77
C ASP A 38 6.13 -2.40 0.90
N SER A 39 6.30 -2.81 2.16
CA SER A 39 6.83 -4.10 2.55
C SER A 39 5.89 -4.75 3.57
N PHE A 40 4.64 -5.13 3.21
CA PHE A 40 3.68 -5.89 4.06
C PHE A 40 4.22 -7.28 4.52
N VAL A 41 5.52 -7.45 4.69
CA VAL A 41 6.25 -8.65 5.11
C VAL A 41 5.74 -9.23 6.42
N HIS A 42 5.15 -8.42 7.30
CA HIS A 42 4.60 -8.86 8.59
C HIS A 42 3.10 -9.20 8.54
N PHE A 43 2.43 -9.02 7.40
CA PHE A 43 0.99 -9.28 7.29
C PHE A 43 0.75 -10.71 6.83
N ASP A 44 -0.17 -11.41 7.50
CA ASP A 44 -0.75 -12.62 6.93
C ASP A 44 -1.71 -12.31 5.79
N ALA A 45 -2.12 -13.35 5.06
CA ALA A 45 -3.02 -13.21 3.91
C ALA A 45 -4.32 -12.47 4.21
N VAL A 46 -4.88 -12.62 5.43
CA VAL A 46 -6.13 -11.96 5.82
C VAL A 46 -5.90 -10.46 5.99
N ARG A 47 -4.82 -10.07 6.68
CA ARG A 47 -4.45 -8.67 6.89
C ARG A 47 -4.04 -7.98 5.60
N THR A 48 -3.29 -8.68 4.74
CA THR A 48 -2.94 -8.21 3.40
C THR A 48 -4.19 -7.93 2.58
N ASN A 49 -5.10 -8.91 2.47
CA ASN A 49 -6.34 -8.74 1.71
C ASN A 49 -7.16 -7.53 2.19
N ARG A 50 -7.35 -7.38 3.50
CA ARG A 50 -8.07 -6.22 4.08
C ARG A 50 -7.40 -4.89 3.74
N THR A 51 -6.07 -4.85 3.73
CA THR A 51 -5.31 -3.64 3.42
C THR A 51 -5.42 -3.28 1.94
N ILE A 52 -5.37 -4.27 1.06
CA ILE A 52 -5.58 -4.06 -0.38
C ILE A 52 -7.00 -3.58 -0.68
N GLU A 53 -8.02 -4.17 -0.05
CA GLU A 53 -9.41 -3.70 -0.22
C GLU A 53 -9.58 -2.25 0.27
N LEU A 54 -8.93 -1.86 1.36
CA LEU A 54 -8.90 -0.46 1.81
C LEU A 54 -8.22 0.46 0.79
N ILE A 55 -7.09 0.03 0.22
CA ILE A 55 -6.39 0.79 -0.84
C ILE A 55 -7.30 0.97 -2.06
N LYS A 56 -8.01 -0.08 -2.48
CA LYS A 56 -8.96 -0.01 -3.61
C LYS A 56 -10.12 0.93 -3.33
N GLU A 57 -10.62 0.95 -2.10
CA GLU A 57 -11.68 1.89 -1.70
C GLU A 57 -11.21 3.33 -1.81
N ILE A 58 -10.01 3.63 -1.29
CA ILE A 58 -9.39 4.96 -1.41
C ILE A 58 -9.15 5.32 -2.89
N ALA A 59 -8.77 4.34 -3.70
CA ALA A 59 -8.51 4.53 -5.13
C ALA A 59 -9.75 4.96 -5.95
N LYS A 60 -10.96 4.84 -5.40
CA LYS A 60 -12.19 5.34 -6.04
C LYS A 60 -12.25 6.86 -6.06
N ASP A 61 -11.75 7.50 -5.00
CA ASP A 61 -11.83 8.95 -4.81
C ASP A 61 -10.50 9.64 -5.11
N ARG A 62 -9.36 8.94 -4.98
CA ARG A 62 -8.02 9.52 -5.12
C ARG A 62 -7.07 8.62 -5.88
N GLN A 63 -6.13 9.21 -6.62
CA GLN A 63 -5.09 8.43 -7.28
C GLN A 63 -4.21 7.73 -6.22
N VAL A 64 -3.98 6.43 -6.42
CA VAL A 64 -3.04 5.64 -5.60
C VAL A 64 -1.97 5.03 -6.49
N ILE A 65 -0.71 5.25 -6.13
CA ILE A 65 0.46 4.63 -6.72
C ILE A 65 1.04 3.68 -5.67
N PHE A 66 0.91 2.38 -5.92
CA PHE A 66 1.32 1.33 -5.00
C PHE A 66 2.56 0.60 -5.56
N PHE A 67 3.68 0.74 -4.88
CA PHE A 67 4.91 0.03 -5.17
C PHE A 67 5.03 -1.19 -4.29
N THR A 68 5.40 -2.32 -4.89
CA THR A 68 5.69 -3.54 -4.15
C THR A 68 6.69 -4.42 -4.89
N CYS A 69 7.54 -5.12 -4.14
CA CYS A 69 8.39 -6.19 -4.64
C CYS A 69 7.77 -7.59 -4.43
N HIS A 70 6.57 -7.67 -3.85
CA HIS A 70 5.92 -8.92 -3.49
C HIS A 70 5.00 -9.44 -4.60
N ALA A 71 5.48 -10.46 -5.34
CA ALA A 71 4.75 -11.03 -6.47
C ALA A 71 3.35 -11.58 -6.11
N HIS A 72 3.15 -12.07 -4.87
CA HIS A 72 1.86 -12.60 -4.44
C HIS A 72 0.76 -11.51 -4.36
N LEU A 73 1.14 -10.24 -4.27
CA LEU A 73 0.17 -9.13 -4.26
C LEU A 73 -0.43 -8.87 -5.65
N LEU A 74 0.22 -9.32 -6.72
CA LEU A 74 -0.28 -9.12 -8.09
C LEU A 74 -1.65 -9.78 -8.31
N ALA A 75 -1.95 -10.87 -7.59
CA ALA A 75 -3.24 -11.56 -7.68
C ALA A 75 -4.44 -10.70 -7.21
N TYR A 76 -4.21 -9.61 -6.49
CA TYR A 76 -5.27 -8.71 -6.03
C TYR A 76 -5.60 -7.58 -7.02
N PHE A 77 -4.82 -7.45 -8.10
CA PHE A 77 -4.95 -6.39 -9.10
C PHE A 77 -5.21 -6.96 -10.48
N THR A 78 -5.93 -6.21 -11.31
CA THR A 78 -6.08 -6.56 -12.73
C THR A 78 -4.82 -6.23 -13.51
N GLU A 79 -4.60 -6.87 -14.67
CA GLU A 79 -3.42 -6.60 -15.51
C GLU A 79 -3.29 -5.12 -15.90
N LYS A 80 -4.41 -4.42 -16.12
CA LYS A 80 -4.43 -2.99 -16.47
C LYS A 80 -3.94 -2.08 -15.34
N GLN A 81 -3.94 -2.56 -14.11
CA GLN A 81 -3.50 -1.84 -12.92
C GLN A 81 -2.04 -2.15 -12.55
N ILE A 82 -1.39 -3.06 -13.28
CA ILE A 82 -0.04 -3.53 -12.97
C ILE A 82 0.94 -2.95 -13.98
N ILE A 83 1.91 -2.18 -13.49
CA ILE A 83 3.07 -1.74 -14.25
C ILE A 83 4.28 -2.50 -13.71
N LYS A 84 4.86 -3.39 -14.52
CA LYS A 84 6.10 -4.09 -14.17
C LYS A 84 7.28 -3.20 -14.52
N LEU A 85 8.02 -2.76 -13.51
CA LEU A 85 9.27 -2.04 -13.71
C LEU A 85 10.36 -3.06 -14.10
N THR A 86 10.71 -3.10 -15.39
CA THR A 86 11.85 -3.87 -15.87
C THR A 86 13.10 -3.02 -15.83
N HIS A 87 14.23 -3.62 -15.49
CA HIS A 87 15.52 -2.94 -15.60
C HIS A 87 15.88 -2.85 -17.08
N MET A 88 15.61 -1.71 -17.73
CA MET A 88 16.22 -1.43 -19.02
C MET A 88 17.68 -1.08 -18.78
N ARG A 89 18.57 -2.05 -18.94
CA ARG A 89 19.99 -1.74 -19.11
C ARG A 89 20.07 -0.97 -20.43
N LYS A 90 20.44 0.31 -20.39
CA LYS A 90 21.02 0.94 -21.58
C LYS A 90 22.27 0.13 -21.87
N GLU A 91 22.18 -0.83 -22.78
CA GLU A 91 23.38 -1.35 -23.43
C GLU A 91 24.01 -0.15 -24.11
N ASN A 92 25.27 0.09 -23.78
CA ASN A 92 26.02 1.26 -24.19
C ASN A 92 25.91 1.42 -25.72
N GLU A 93 25.30 2.51 -26.16
CA GLU A 93 25.65 3.15 -27.42
C GLU A 93 27.10 3.64 -27.27
N LEU A 94 28.05 2.77 -27.65
CA LEU A 94 29.39 3.01 -28.25
C LEU A 94 30.29 1.79 -28.06
#